data_AF-W5SPM4-F1
#
_entry.id   AF-W5SPM4-F1
#
_cell.length_a   1.000
_cell.length_b   1.000
_cell.length_c   1.000
_cell.angle_alpha   90.00
_cell.angle_beta   90.00
_cell.angle_gamma   90.00
#
_symmetry.space_group_name_H-M   'P 1'
#
loop_
_entity.id
_entity.type
_entity.pdbx_description
1 polymer ?
#
loop_
_entity_poly.entity_id
_entity_poly.type
_entity_poly.pdbx_seq_one_letter_code
_entity_poly.pdbx_strand_id
1 'polypeptide(L)'
;MVVMGCNSGGVGESKESVENRFLKSLVGLSNEFLNVFTSFGEMVGSVLGLNVDSKKSDVGRYFKKVQETVEGIKTGLNKIVVDMKEEKNPNAEATESAVKTLVESKLDKIIEGAKAASEAIIGIESNDLLGNVAASGSAGAKAEEISVKFLSEGIGEIVNLVLGKEGNAEAGDSNKAEDGAARANNTGAAKLFISGNDAAGNDANAKKVATDAAKAIGAVTGAD
;
A
#
# COMPACT_ATOMS: atom_id res chain seq x y z
N MET A 1 10.28 2.91 84.75
CA MET A 1 10.53 1.60 84.12
C MET A 1 9.76 1.57 82.81
N VAL A 2 10.52 1.47 81.72
CA VAL A 2 10.20 1.41 80.27
C VAL A 2 8.72 1.58 79.86
N VAL A 3 8.42 2.72 79.24
CA VAL A 3 7.26 2.89 78.34
C VAL A 3 7.73 2.57 76.93
N MET A 4 7.25 1.47 76.34
CA MET A 4 7.52 1.14 74.94
C MET A 4 6.72 2.08 74.03
N GLY A 5 7.42 3.03 73.41
CA GLY A 5 6.91 3.80 72.29
C GLY A 5 7.12 3.03 70.98
N CYS A 6 6.02 2.65 70.32
CA CYS A 6 6.02 2.19 68.95
C CYS A 6 6.55 3.30 68.03
N ASN A 7 7.80 3.17 67.57
CA ASN A 7 8.30 3.87 66.39
C ASN A 7 8.46 2.86 65.26
N SER A 8 7.36 2.58 64.55
CA SER A 8 7.39 1.94 63.24
C SER A 8 7.21 3.01 62.18
N GLY A 9 8.21 3.89 62.06
CA GLY A 9 8.38 4.74 60.89
C GLY A 9 9.08 3.91 59.82
N GLY A 10 8.30 3.16 59.04
CA GLY A 10 8.77 2.34 57.93
C GLY A 10 9.60 3.17 56.95
N VAL A 11 10.91 2.95 56.99
CA VAL A 11 11.88 3.47 56.04
C VAL A 11 11.77 2.67 54.75
N GLY A 12 11.35 3.35 53.68
CA GLY A 12 12.07 3.27 52.42
C GLY A 12 11.89 2.01 51.57
N GLU A 13 10.66 1.62 51.25
CA GLU A 13 10.40 1.26 49.85
C GLU A 13 10.22 2.58 49.12
N SER A 14 11.08 2.88 48.16
CA SER A 14 10.96 4.02 47.27
C SER A 14 9.64 3.90 46.51
N LYS A 15 8.58 4.43 47.13
CA LYS A 15 7.29 4.71 46.52
C LYS A 15 7.55 5.70 45.41
N GLU A 16 7.87 5.19 44.23
CA GLU A 16 7.32 5.80 43.06
C GLU A 16 5.81 5.94 43.32
N SER A 17 5.35 7.17 43.51
CA SER A 17 3.95 7.42 43.83
C SER A 17 3.09 6.71 42.78
N VAL A 18 1.92 6.21 43.17
CA VAL A 18 0.98 5.61 42.22
C VAL A 18 0.76 6.55 41.02
N GLU A 19 0.78 7.87 41.28
CA GLU A 19 0.83 8.93 40.27
C GLU A 19 2.04 8.83 39.34
N ASN A 20 3.27 8.72 39.85
CA ASN A 20 4.46 8.56 39.01
C ASN A 20 4.43 7.28 38.16
N ARG A 21 3.89 6.17 38.68
CA ARG A 21 3.70 4.93 37.90
C ARG A 21 2.65 5.09 36.80
N PHE A 22 1.52 5.73 37.11
CA PHE A 22 0.46 6.04 36.15
C PHE A 22 0.95 6.99 35.05
N LEU A 23 1.69 8.04 35.41
CA LEU A 23 2.27 8.99 34.45
C LEU A 23 3.31 8.32 33.54
N LYS A 24 4.13 7.40 34.08
CA LYS A 24 5.07 6.62 33.27
C LYS A 24 4.38 5.69 32.28
N SER A 25 3.34 4.98 32.72
CA SER A 25 2.47 4.15 31.86
C SER A 25 1.85 5.00 30.73
N LEU A 26 1.28 6.16 31.06
CA LEU A 26 0.73 7.08 30.05
C LEU A 26 1.76 7.59 29.06
N VAL A 27 2.96 7.97 29.52
CA VAL A 27 4.05 8.42 28.64
C VAL A 27 4.53 7.27 27.75
N GLY A 28 4.64 6.06 28.29
CA GLY A 28 4.97 4.84 27.54
C GLY A 28 3.97 4.59 26.41
N LEU A 29 2.69 4.46 26.75
CA LEU A 29 1.60 4.27 25.78
C LEU A 29 1.54 5.38 24.72
N SER A 30 1.76 6.64 25.14
CA SER A 30 1.79 7.78 24.22
C SER A 30 2.94 7.66 23.22
N ASN A 31 4.13 7.27 23.67
CA ASN A 31 5.29 7.08 22.79
C ASN A 31 5.08 5.92 21.81
N GLU A 32 4.47 4.82 22.25
CA GLU A 32 4.16 3.70 21.38
C GLU A 32 3.14 4.05 20.30
N PHE A 33 2.07 4.75 20.69
CA PHE A 33 1.10 5.27 19.73
C PHE A 33 1.74 6.23 18.74
N LEU A 34 2.59 7.16 19.21
CA LEU A 34 3.31 8.08 18.34
C LEU A 34 4.20 7.34 17.36
N ASN A 35 4.91 6.29 17.78
CA ASN A 35 5.74 5.48 16.86
C ASN A 35 4.91 4.81 15.75
N VAL A 36 3.72 4.29 16.10
CA VAL A 36 2.77 3.73 15.11
C VAL A 36 2.22 4.83 14.19
N PHE A 37 1.96 6.02 14.73
CA PHE A 37 1.46 7.13 13.93
C PHE A 37 2.54 7.69 12.98
N THR A 38 3.80 7.76 13.43
CA THR A 38 4.91 8.23 12.60
C THR A 38 5.22 7.27 11.47
N SER A 39 5.10 5.95 11.67
CA SER A 39 5.28 4.98 10.58
C SER A 39 4.22 5.14 9.49
N PHE A 40 2.99 5.54 9.84
CA PHE A 40 1.99 5.94 8.84
C PHE A 40 2.44 7.19 8.05
N GLY A 41 3.06 8.17 8.70
CA GLY A 41 3.64 9.35 8.04
C GLY A 41 4.77 9.01 7.06
N GLU A 42 5.65 8.08 7.40
CA GLU A 42 6.70 7.59 6.51
C GLU A 42 6.14 6.90 5.24
N MET A 43 4.97 6.27 5.36
CA MET A 43 4.24 5.71 4.22
C MET A 43 3.76 6.80 3.25
N VAL A 44 3.24 7.92 3.76
CA VAL A 44 2.81 9.07 2.93
C VAL A 44 3.99 9.70 2.19
N GLY A 45 5.18 9.68 2.78
CA GLY A 45 6.41 10.10 2.10
C GLY A 45 6.92 9.11 1.04
N SER A 46 6.35 7.91 0.97
CA SER A 46 6.80 6.81 0.10
C SER A 46 5.95 6.65 -1.17
N VAL A 47 5.38 7.73 -1.70
CA VAL A 47 4.60 7.72 -2.95
C VAL A 47 5.41 7.05 -4.06
N LEU A 48 4.77 6.21 -4.87
CA LEU A 48 5.37 5.58 -6.03
C LEU A 48 5.79 6.66 -7.05
N GLY A 49 7.04 7.08 -6.98
CA GLY A 49 7.63 8.13 -7.82
C GLY A 49 8.14 7.58 -9.15
N LEU A 50 7.23 7.30 -10.09
CA LEU A 50 7.59 6.79 -11.41
C LEU A 50 8.25 7.86 -12.29
N ASN A 51 9.27 7.45 -13.04
CA ASN A 51 9.92 8.22 -14.09
C ASN A 51 10.22 7.32 -15.31
N VAL A 52 10.87 7.89 -16.32
CA VAL A 52 11.17 7.17 -17.58
C VAL A 52 12.11 5.97 -17.41
N ASP A 53 12.91 5.96 -16.34
CA ASP A 53 13.86 4.90 -16.01
C ASP A 53 13.29 3.90 -14.99
N SER A 54 12.04 4.10 -14.55
CA SER A 54 11.39 3.20 -13.60
C SER A 54 11.22 1.80 -14.18
N LYS A 55 11.62 0.82 -13.38
CA LYS A 55 11.56 -0.59 -13.73
C LYS A 55 10.29 -1.21 -13.20
N LYS A 56 9.90 -2.34 -13.80
CA LYS A 56 8.82 -3.19 -13.25
C LYS A 56 9.09 -3.53 -11.78
N SER A 57 10.33 -3.88 -11.43
CA SER A 57 10.70 -4.21 -10.05
C SER A 57 10.57 -3.05 -9.04
N ASP A 58 10.55 -1.78 -9.48
CA ASP A 58 10.24 -0.65 -8.60
C ASP A 58 8.80 -0.72 -8.08
N VAL A 59 7.85 -1.15 -8.92
CA VAL A 59 6.45 -1.34 -8.53
C VAL A 59 6.33 -2.47 -7.50
N GLY A 60 7.02 -3.59 -7.72
CA GLY A 60 7.06 -4.69 -6.74
C GLY A 60 7.64 -4.25 -5.39
N ARG A 61 8.74 -3.48 -5.40
CA ARG A 61 9.34 -2.90 -4.18
C ARG A 61 8.41 -1.93 -3.45
N TYR A 62 7.67 -1.13 -4.19
CA TYR A 62 6.68 -0.21 -3.60
C TYR A 62 5.61 -0.98 -2.83
N PHE A 63 4.96 -1.98 -3.46
CA PHE A 63 3.96 -2.77 -2.76
C PHE A 63 4.55 -3.58 -1.61
N LYS A 64 5.79 -4.05 -1.73
CA LYS A 64 6.49 -4.70 -0.61
C LYS A 64 6.66 -3.75 0.58
N LYS A 65 7.05 -2.51 0.32
CA LYS A 65 7.18 -1.48 1.37
C LYS A 65 5.83 -1.16 2.02
N VAL A 66 4.75 -1.09 1.23
CA VAL A 66 3.38 -0.93 1.76
C VAL A 66 3.02 -2.10 2.68
N GLN A 67 3.24 -3.35 2.23
CA GLN A 67 3.01 -4.54 3.04
C GLN A 67 3.74 -4.47 4.39
N GLU A 68 5.06 -4.27 4.37
CA GLU A 68 5.90 -4.23 5.57
C GLU A 68 5.50 -3.11 6.54
N THR A 69 5.15 -1.94 6.00
CA THR A 69 4.74 -0.80 6.82
C THR A 69 3.41 -1.08 7.52
N VAL A 70 2.42 -1.62 6.80
CA VAL A 70 1.10 -1.91 7.36
C VAL A 70 1.17 -3.09 8.35
N GLU A 71 2.03 -4.08 8.11
CA GLU A 71 2.34 -5.15 9.08
C GLU A 71 2.97 -4.58 10.37
N GLY A 72 3.88 -3.62 10.24
CA GLY A 72 4.47 -2.89 11.37
C GLY A 72 3.41 -2.16 12.20
N ILE A 73 2.49 -1.47 11.54
CA ILE A 73 1.35 -0.79 12.20
C ILE A 73 0.47 -1.80 12.93
N LYS A 74 0.07 -2.89 12.27
CA LYS A 74 -0.72 -3.98 12.88
C LYS A 74 -0.03 -4.53 14.12
N THR A 75 1.28 -4.79 14.04
CA THR A 75 2.06 -5.30 15.17
C THR A 75 2.11 -4.30 16.32
N GLY A 76 2.38 -3.03 16.03
CA GLY A 76 2.44 -1.97 17.03
C GLY A 76 1.11 -1.72 17.73
N LEU A 77 0.00 -1.72 17.00
CA LEU A 77 -1.34 -1.58 17.59
C LEU A 77 -1.69 -2.74 18.53
N ASN A 78 -1.37 -3.97 18.15
CA ASN A 78 -1.59 -5.13 19.01
C ASN A 78 -0.70 -5.09 20.25
N LYS A 79 0.54 -4.59 20.14
CA LYS A 79 1.42 -4.38 21.28
C LYS A 79 0.82 -3.38 22.29
N ILE A 80 0.34 -2.23 21.81
CA ILE A 80 -0.32 -1.23 22.67
C ILE A 80 -1.47 -1.86 23.46
N VAL A 81 -2.27 -2.73 22.83
CA VAL A 81 -3.36 -3.45 23.51
C VAL A 81 -2.84 -4.38 24.61
N VAL A 82 -1.76 -5.11 24.34
CA VAL A 82 -1.13 -6.00 25.34
C VAL A 82 -0.62 -5.19 26.53
N ASP A 83 0.15 -4.13 26.28
CA ASP A 83 0.73 -3.28 27.32
C ASP A 83 -0.37 -2.61 28.16
N MET A 84 -1.46 -2.15 27.54
CA MET A 84 -2.64 -1.63 28.24
C MET A 84 -3.27 -2.67 29.19
N LYS A 85 -3.33 -3.94 28.80
CA LYS A 85 -3.89 -5.01 29.65
C LYS A 85 -2.98 -5.31 30.83
N GLU A 86 -1.66 -5.36 30.61
CA GLU A 86 -0.66 -5.58 31.66
C GLU A 86 -0.69 -4.47 32.71
N GLU A 87 -0.88 -3.23 32.27
CA GLU A 87 -1.00 -2.04 33.12
C GLU A 87 -2.39 -1.88 33.75
N LYS A 88 -3.33 -2.80 33.50
CA LYS A 88 -4.73 -2.75 33.97
C LYS A 88 -5.42 -1.45 33.59
N ASN A 89 -5.15 -0.96 32.38
CA ASN A 89 -5.78 0.23 31.85
C ASN A 89 -7.30 -0.01 31.71
N PRO A 90 -8.16 0.86 32.27
CA PRO A 90 -9.61 0.68 32.22
C PRO A 90 -10.20 0.71 30.80
N ASN A 91 -9.46 1.25 29.83
CA ASN A 91 -9.89 1.32 28.43
C ASN A 91 -9.35 0.17 27.57
N ALA A 92 -8.61 -0.79 28.14
CA ALA A 92 -7.94 -1.85 27.37
C ALA A 92 -8.92 -2.66 26.50
N GLU A 93 -10.09 -3.03 27.03
CA GLU A 93 -11.09 -3.80 26.29
C GLU A 93 -11.69 -3.02 25.11
N ALA A 94 -11.99 -1.73 25.32
CA ALA A 94 -12.50 -0.86 24.26
C ALA A 94 -11.46 -0.66 23.15
N THR A 95 -10.20 -0.42 23.54
CA THR A 95 -9.09 -0.30 22.58
C THR A 95 -8.86 -1.60 21.81
N GLU A 96 -8.88 -2.75 22.49
CA GLU A 96 -8.77 -4.06 21.84
C GLU A 96 -9.85 -4.25 20.76
N SER A 97 -11.11 -3.94 21.09
CA SER A 97 -12.21 -4.06 20.13
C SER A 97 -12.01 -3.17 18.90
N ALA A 98 -11.57 -1.93 19.10
CA ALA A 98 -11.29 -0.99 18.01
C ALA A 98 -10.09 -1.45 17.15
N VAL A 99 -9.00 -1.89 17.79
CA VAL A 99 -7.80 -2.40 17.10
C VAL A 99 -8.13 -3.65 16.30
N LYS A 100 -8.83 -4.62 16.91
CA LYS A 100 -9.28 -5.83 16.23
C LYS A 100 -10.11 -5.51 14.99
N THR A 101 -11.09 -4.62 15.14
CA THR A 101 -11.93 -4.18 14.02
C THR A 101 -11.10 -3.55 12.90
N LEU A 102 -10.17 -2.66 13.23
CA LEU A 102 -9.30 -2.01 12.25
C LEU A 102 -8.39 -3.03 11.52
N VAL A 103 -7.80 -3.96 12.26
CA VAL A 103 -6.93 -5.00 11.71
C VAL A 103 -7.69 -5.90 10.75
N GLU A 104 -8.77 -6.53 11.21
CA GLU A 104 -9.52 -7.54 10.44
C GLU A 104 -10.26 -6.92 9.24
N SER A 105 -10.81 -5.71 9.41
CA SER A 105 -11.61 -5.09 8.33
C SER A 105 -10.78 -4.32 7.33
N LYS A 106 -9.56 -3.87 7.70
CA LYS A 106 -8.72 -2.98 6.87
C LYS A 106 -7.29 -3.47 6.70
N LEU A 107 -6.50 -3.52 7.77
CA LEU A 107 -5.05 -3.72 7.65
C LEU A 107 -4.70 -5.07 7.02
N ASP A 108 -5.39 -6.14 7.41
CA ASP A 108 -5.14 -7.48 6.86
C ASP A 108 -5.36 -7.54 5.35
N LYS A 109 -6.44 -6.92 4.86
CA LYS A 109 -6.74 -6.85 3.42
C LYS A 109 -5.72 -6.03 2.65
N ILE A 110 -5.24 -4.93 3.23
CA ILE A 110 -4.17 -4.13 2.60
C ILE A 110 -2.86 -4.93 2.55
N ILE A 111 -2.53 -5.66 3.62
CA ILE A 111 -1.35 -6.51 3.68
C ILE A 111 -1.43 -7.62 2.62
N GLU A 112 -2.56 -8.30 2.53
CA GLU A 112 -2.81 -9.38 1.56
C GLU A 112 -2.70 -8.88 0.12
N GLY A 113 -3.40 -7.81 -0.23
CA GLY A 113 -3.36 -7.23 -1.57
C GLY A 113 -1.98 -6.68 -1.93
N ALA A 114 -1.29 -6.04 -0.99
CA ALA A 114 0.06 -5.51 -1.22
C ALA A 114 1.08 -6.64 -1.38
N LYS A 115 0.93 -7.72 -0.61
CA LYS A 115 1.75 -8.92 -0.75
C LYS A 115 1.55 -9.54 -2.13
N ALA A 116 0.30 -9.77 -2.55
CA ALA A 116 -0.03 -10.33 -3.86
C ALA A 116 0.56 -9.48 -5.01
N ALA A 117 0.36 -8.16 -4.97
CA ALA A 117 0.92 -7.24 -5.95
C ALA A 117 2.46 -7.21 -5.95
N SER A 118 3.08 -7.30 -4.77
CA SER A 118 4.54 -7.34 -4.66
C SER A 118 5.12 -8.65 -5.21
N GLU A 119 4.56 -9.79 -4.84
CA GLU A 119 5.02 -11.13 -5.24
C GLU A 119 4.82 -11.37 -6.74
N ALA A 120 3.78 -10.76 -7.33
CA ALA A 120 3.52 -10.78 -8.77
C ALA A 120 4.68 -10.22 -9.61
N ILE A 121 5.49 -9.32 -9.05
CA ILE A 121 6.53 -8.57 -9.78
C ILE A 121 7.93 -8.76 -9.20
N ILE A 122 8.09 -8.95 -7.87
CA ILE A 122 9.40 -8.97 -7.21
C ILE A 122 10.24 -10.21 -7.57
N GLY A 123 9.59 -11.29 -8.03
CA GLY A 123 10.25 -12.48 -8.58
C GLY A 123 10.64 -12.35 -10.06
N ILE A 124 10.23 -11.27 -10.73
CA ILE A 124 10.63 -11.00 -12.11
C ILE A 124 12.01 -10.36 -12.07
N GLU A 125 13.07 -11.15 -12.35
CA GLU A 125 14.45 -10.64 -12.50
C GLU A 125 14.62 -9.61 -13.64
N SER A 126 13.54 -9.33 -14.37
CA SER A 126 13.55 -8.39 -15.47
C SER A 126 13.85 -6.98 -15.00
N ASN A 127 14.97 -6.45 -15.50
CA ASN A 127 15.34 -5.05 -15.44
C ASN A 127 14.57 -4.18 -16.45
N ASP A 128 13.51 -4.72 -17.08
CA ASP A 128 12.69 -3.99 -18.02
C ASP A 128 12.11 -2.72 -17.38
N LEU A 129 12.15 -1.66 -18.18
CA LEU A 129 11.40 -0.44 -17.93
C LEU A 129 9.89 -0.72 -17.95
N LEU A 130 9.12 0.10 -17.22
CA LEU A 130 7.66 0.06 -17.28
C LEU A 130 7.14 0.38 -18.68
N GLY A 131 7.69 1.41 -19.31
CA GLY A 131 7.38 1.82 -20.69
C GLY A 131 8.30 1.17 -21.73
N ASN A 132 8.71 -0.09 -21.54
CA ASN A 132 9.65 -0.74 -22.47
C ASN A 132 9.02 -0.90 -23.87
N VAL A 133 9.78 -0.50 -24.90
CA VAL A 133 9.39 -0.66 -26.30
C VAL A 133 10.42 -1.58 -26.97
N ALA A 134 9.94 -2.60 -27.66
CA ALA A 134 10.80 -3.54 -28.36
C ALA A 134 11.67 -2.82 -29.41
N ALA A 135 12.89 -3.31 -29.61
CA ALA A 135 13.78 -2.79 -30.64
C ALA A 135 13.11 -2.86 -32.02
N SER A 136 13.48 -1.93 -32.91
CA SER A 136 12.94 -1.89 -34.27
C SER A 136 13.10 -3.25 -34.97
N GLY A 137 12.02 -3.71 -35.61
CA GLY A 137 11.97 -5.02 -36.27
C GLY A 137 11.79 -6.22 -35.32
N SER A 138 11.72 -6.02 -34.00
CA SER A 138 11.41 -7.07 -33.02
C SER A 138 9.95 -7.00 -32.58
N ALA A 139 9.34 -8.16 -32.39
CA ALA A 139 8.03 -8.24 -31.76
C ALA A 139 8.16 -8.01 -30.24
N GLY A 140 7.14 -7.40 -29.62
CA GLY A 140 7.01 -7.37 -28.17
C GLY A 140 6.82 -8.76 -27.58
N ALA A 141 7.23 -8.95 -26.34
CA ALA A 141 6.96 -10.17 -25.60
C ALA A 141 5.53 -10.13 -25.02
N LYS A 142 4.86 -11.29 -24.98
CA LYS A 142 3.60 -11.42 -24.24
C LYS A 142 3.87 -11.19 -22.75
N ALA A 143 3.00 -10.43 -22.09
CA ALA A 143 3.05 -10.29 -20.65
C ALA A 143 2.85 -11.64 -19.95
N GLU A 144 3.52 -11.83 -18.82
CA GLU A 144 3.34 -13.01 -17.98
C GLU A 144 1.94 -12.96 -17.34
N GLU A 145 1.11 -13.96 -17.67
CA GLU A 145 -0.30 -13.99 -17.29
C GLU A 145 -0.49 -13.99 -15.76
N ILE A 146 0.35 -14.75 -15.05
CA ILE A 146 0.32 -14.84 -13.58
C ILE A 146 0.64 -13.47 -12.96
N SER A 147 1.67 -12.79 -13.47
CA SER A 147 2.04 -11.46 -12.98
C SER A 147 0.95 -10.43 -13.21
N VAL A 148 0.35 -10.39 -14.41
CA VAL A 148 -0.75 -9.47 -14.71
C VAL A 148 -1.94 -9.74 -13.79
N LYS A 149 -2.32 -11.01 -13.63
CA LYS A 149 -3.44 -11.42 -12.81
C LYS A 149 -3.26 -11.03 -11.34
N PHE A 150 -2.16 -11.43 -10.71
CA PHE A 150 -1.97 -11.16 -9.28
C PHE A 150 -1.69 -9.69 -8.98
N LEU A 151 -1.09 -8.95 -9.93
CA LEU A 151 -0.98 -7.51 -9.80
C LEU A 151 -2.34 -6.84 -9.81
N SER A 152 -3.22 -7.17 -10.78
CA SER A 152 -4.54 -6.55 -10.86
C SER A 152 -5.45 -6.97 -9.71
N GLU A 153 -5.44 -8.23 -9.30
CA GLU A 153 -6.19 -8.73 -8.14
C GLU A 153 -5.73 -8.05 -6.85
N GLY A 154 -4.42 -8.02 -6.58
CA GLY A 154 -3.87 -7.40 -5.36
C GLY A 154 -4.12 -5.89 -5.28
N ILE A 155 -3.97 -5.17 -6.39
CA ILE A 155 -4.34 -3.74 -6.45
C ILE A 155 -5.84 -3.58 -6.26
N GLY A 156 -6.65 -4.41 -6.91
CA GLY A 156 -8.11 -4.37 -6.82
C GLY A 156 -8.60 -4.55 -5.38
N GLU A 157 -8.01 -5.47 -4.61
CA GLU A 157 -8.34 -5.66 -3.19
C GLU A 157 -8.09 -4.39 -2.35
N ILE A 158 -6.94 -3.73 -2.56
CA ILE A 158 -6.61 -2.49 -1.87
C ILE A 158 -7.55 -1.35 -2.31
N VAL A 159 -7.71 -1.16 -3.62
CA VAL A 159 -8.46 -0.03 -4.19
C VAL A 159 -9.94 -0.12 -3.83
N ASN A 160 -10.56 -1.31 -3.95
CA ASN A 160 -11.95 -1.51 -3.57
C ASN A 160 -12.20 -1.20 -2.08
N LEU A 161 -11.19 -1.43 -1.23
CA LEU A 161 -11.28 -1.16 0.19
C LEU A 161 -11.14 0.33 0.55
N VAL A 162 -10.30 1.05 -0.20
CA VAL A 162 -9.88 2.43 0.11
C VAL A 162 -10.69 3.47 -0.65
N LEU A 163 -10.90 3.28 -1.96
CA LEU A 163 -11.63 4.21 -2.82
C LEU A 163 -13.14 3.99 -2.78
N GLY A 164 -13.59 2.75 -2.56
CA GLY A 164 -15.01 2.43 -2.44
C GLY A 164 -15.80 2.72 -3.72
N LYS A 165 -16.41 3.92 -3.82
CA LYS A 165 -17.21 4.38 -4.99
C LYS A 165 -16.55 5.53 -5.75
N GLU A 166 -15.36 5.96 -5.34
CA GLU A 166 -14.60 6.98 -6.07
C GLU A 166 -14.05 6.39 -7.37
N GLY A 167 -14.10 7.17 -8.45
CA GLY A 167 -13.72 6.74 -9.79
C GLY A 167 -14.80 5.95 -10.53
N ASN A 168 -14.53 5.64 -11.79
CA ASN A 168 -15.38 4.84 -12.65
C ASN A 168 -14.52 3.83 -13.42
N ALA A 169 -14.67 2.55 -13.07
CA ALA A 169 -13.94 1.44 -13.71
C ALA A 169 -14.20 1.30 -15.22
N GLU A 170 -15.22 1.97 -15.78
CA GLU A 170 -15.51 1.99 -17.22
C GLU A 170 -14.91 3.22 -17.93
N ALA A 171 -14.28 4.15 -17.21
CA ALA A 171 -13.74 5.36 -17.80
C ALA A 171 -12.54 5.05 -18.71
N GLY A 172 -12.58 5.59 -19.93
CA GLY A 172 -11.50 5.40 -20.91
C GLY A 172 -11.54 4.09 -21.71
N ASP A 173 -12.38 3.12 -21.35
CA ASP A 173 -12.45 1.81 -22.01
C ASP A 173 -13.05 1.85 -23.42
N SER A 174 -14.16 2.58 -23.57
CA SER A 174 -15.04 2.42 -24.73
C SER A 174 -14.52 3.05 -26.02
N ASN A 175 -13.82 4.18 -25.94
CA ASN A 175 -13.48 5.01 -27.09
C ASN A 175 -11.95 5.18 -27.22
N LYS A 176 -11.46 5.29 -28.46
CA LYS A 176 -10.08 5.70 -28.73
C LYS A 176 -9.95 7.22 -28.61
N ALA A 177 -8.81 7.67 -28.12
CA ALA A 177 -8.58 9.08 -27.80
C ALA A 177 -8.24 9.94 -29.03
N GLU A 178 -7.97 9.31 -30.18
CA GLU A 178 -7.66 9.96 -31.44
C GLU A 178 -8.84 10.78 -31.98
N ASP A 179 -10.03 10.15 -32.05
CA ASP A 179 -11.22 10.70 -32.70
C ASP A 179 -12.52 10.46 -31.91
N GLY A 180 -12.46 9.80 -30.74
CA GLY A 180 -13.61 9.51 -29.90
C GLY A 180 -14.51 8.35 -30.37
N ALA A 181 -14.15 7.65 -31.44
CA ALA A 181 -14.91 6.48 -31.89
C ALA A 181 -14.60 5.23 -31.06
N ALA A 182 -15.45 4.20 -31.18
CA ALA A 182 -15.32 2.96 -30.42
C ALA A 182 -13.95 2.30 -30.59
N ARG A 183 -13.40 1.79 -29.48
CA ARG A 183 -12.15 1.04 -29.42
C ARG A 183 -12.39 -0.42 -29.79
N ALA A 184 -11.59 -0.92 -30.72
CA ALA A 184 -11.51 -2.33 -31.13
C ALA A 184 -10.07 -2.86 -31.04
N ASN A 185 -9.91 -4.19 -31.10
CA ASN A 185 -8.65 -4.94 -30.91
C ASN A 185 -7.46 -4.52 -31.81
N ASN A 186 -7.69 -3.69 -32.82
CA ASN A 186 -6.66 -3.19 -33.74
C ASN A 186 -6.81 -1.68 -34.01
N THR A 187 -7.30 -0.91 -33.05
CA THR A 187 -7.48 0.54 -33.19
C THR A 187 -6.89 1.30 -32.01
N GLY A 188 -6.47 2.55 -32.23
CA GLY A 188 -5.87 3.38 -31.19
C GLY A 188 -4.74 2.67 -30.45
N ALA A 189 -4.69 2.83 -29.13
CA ALA A 189 -3.70 2.24 -28.24
C ALA A 189 -3.70 0.71 -28.20
N ALA A 190 -4.81 0.04 -28.57
CA ALA A 190 -4.85 -1.44 -28.59
C ALA A 190 -3.82 -2.04 -29.56
N LYS A 191 -3.41 -1.27 -30.58
CA LYS A 191 -2.34 -1.65 -31.52
C LYS A 191 -0.97 -1.86 -30.86
N LEU A 192 -0.76 -1.39 -29.63
CA LEU A 192 0.47 -1.64 -28.86
C LEU A 192 0.59 -3.09 -28.35
N PHE A 193 -0.54 -3.81 -28.26
CA PHE A 193 -0.62 -5.13 -27.63
C PHE A 193 -0.82 -6.28 -28.62
N ILE A 194 -0.79 -6.00 -29.93
CA ILE A 194 -0.96 -7.00 -30.98
C ILE A 194 0.33 -7.16 -31.80
N SER A 195 0.51 -8.34 -32.39
CA SER A 195 1.61 -8.64 -33.31
C SER A 195 1.08 -8.93 -34.73
N GLY A 196 1.95 -8.77 -35.73
CA GLY A 196 1.62 -9.04 -37.14
C GLY A 196 1.09 -7.81 -37.90
N ASN A 197 0.30 -8.05 -38.95
CA ASN A 197 -0.31 -6.98 -39.72
C ASN A 197 -1.21 -6.11 -38.83
N ASP A 198 -1.22 -4.80 -39.09
CA ASP A 198 -1.95 -3.76 -38.33
C ASP A 198 -1.42 -3.40 -36.93
N ALA A 199 -0.36 -4.05 -36.45
CA ALA A 199 0.38 -3.63 -35.26
C ALA A 199 0.99 -2.23 -35.40
N ALA A 200 1.47 -1.66 -34.31
CA ALA A 200 2.04 -0.31 -34.29
C ALA A 200 3.29 -0.13 -35.19
N GLY A 201 3.98 -1.22 -35.56
CA GLY A 201 5.38 -1.27 -36.04
C GLY A 201 5.79 -0.54 -37.32
N ASN A 202 4.96 0.33 -37.90
CA ASN A 202 5.39 1.30 -38.91
C ASN A 202 5.48 2.70 -38.26
N ASP A 203 6.57 3.46 -38.46
CA ASP A 203 6.85 4.74 -37.79
C ASP A 203 5.67 5.73 -37.81
N ALA A 204 4.97 5.84 -38.95
CA ALA A 204 3.79 6.71 -39.09
C ALA A 204 2.61 6.26 -38.20
N ASN A 205 2.45 4.95 -37.99
CA ASN A 205 1.44 4.38 -37.10
C ASN A 205 1.90 4.40 -35.64
N ALA A 206 3.18 4.18 -35.37
CA ALA A 206 3.75 4.14 -34.02
C ALA A 206 3.52 5.45 -33.27
N LYS A 207 3.81 6.61 -33.90
CA LYS A 207 3.57 7.92 -33.29
C LYS A 207 2.08 8.16 -32.98
N LYS A 208 1.20 7.79 -33.91
CA LYS A 208 -0.25 7.96 -33.78
C LYS A 208 -0.79 7.12 -32.62
N VAL A 209 -0.42 5.84 -32.56
CA VAL A 209 -0.84 4.88 -31.54
C VAL A 209 -0.29 5.27 -30.15
N ALA A 210 0.98 5.67 -30.06
CA ALA A 210 1.56 6.14 -28.80
C ALA A 210 0.88 7.43 -28.29
N THR A 211 0.53 8.34 -29.22
CA THR A 211 -0.23 9.57 -28.87
C THR A 211 -1.63 9.23 -28.37
N ASP A 212 -2.31 8.28 -29.00
CA ASP A 212 -3.63 7.80 -28.55
C ASP A 212 -3.55 7.20 -27.13
N ALA A 213 -2.53 6.37 -26.85
CA ALA A 213 -2.30 5.82 -25.52
C ALA A 213 -2.08 6.92 -24.46
N ALA A 214 -1.22 7.89 -24.76
CA ALA A 214 -0.96 9.01 -23.84
C ALA A 214 -2.23 9.85 -23.57
N LYS A 215 -3.04 10.11 -24.60
CA LYS A 215 -4.31 10.84 -24.44
C LYS A 215 -5.35 10.04 -23.67
N ALA A 216 -5.44 8.73 -23.89
CA ALA A 216 -6.37 7.88 -23.15
C ALA A 216 -6.07 7.90 -21.65
N ILE A 217 -4.79 7.78 -21.27
CA ILE A 217 -4.36 7.89 -19.86
C ILE A 217 -4.62 9.30 -19.32
N GLY A 218 -4.36 10.34 -20.11
CA GLY A 218 -4.62 11.73 -19.69
C GLY A 218 -6.10 12.12 -19.60
N ALA A 219 -7.02 11.27 -20.08
CA ALA A 219 -8.46 11.51 -20.05
C ALA A 219 -9.17 10.87 -18.85
N VAL A 220 -8.45 10.06 -18.06
CA VAL A 220 -8.94 9.41 -16.83
C VAL A 220 -8.21 9.96 -15.61
N THR A 221 -8.79 9.76 -14.43
CA THR A 221 -8.16 10.08 -13.16
C THR A 221 -7.44 8.85 -12.59
N GLY A 222 -6.60 9.02 -11.57
CA GLY A 222 -5.97 7.87 -10.91
C GLY A 222 -6.93 7.01 -10.09
N ALA A 223 -8.17 7.46 -9.88
CA ALA A 223 -9.22 6.69 -9.21
C ALA A 223 -10.08 5.86 -10.17
N ASP A 224 -10.12 6.26 -11.44
CA ASP A 224 -10.80 5.54 -12.53
C ASP A 224 -10.03 4.27 -12.93
#